data_AF-A0A1F9Y054-F1
#
_entry.id   AF-A0A1F9Y054-F1
#
_cell.length_a   1.000
_cell.length_b   1.000
_cell.length_c   1.000
_cell.angle_alpha   90.00
_cell.angle_beta   90.00
_cell.angle_gamma   90.00
#
_symmetry.space_group_name_H-M   'P 1'
#
loop_
_entity.id
_entity.type
_entity.pdbx_description
1 polymer ?
#
loop_
_entity_poly.entity_id
_entity_poly.type
_entity_poly.pdbx_seq_one_letter_code
_entity_poly.pdbx_strand_id
1 'polypeptide(L)'
;MGSRAAVVFVDGDKTSPGIYLHWDGHQVQGLLEEALPRLRRGDVGYSAARFCGVCHERISGNLSLGLIAPPSRDDSDVFNHGVFYVNVRTWEVEACRGNSIIRFQLDKSKVPEG
;
A
#
# COMPACT_ATOMS: atom_id res chain seq x y z
N MET A 1 -7.84 -6.16 19.11
CA MET A 1 -7.03 -4.95 18.78
C MET A 1 -5.95 -5.38 17.81
N GLY A 2 -5.70 -4.65 16.72
CA GLY A 2 -4.71 -5.00 15.69
C GLY A 2 -4.01 -3.76 15.12
N SER A 3 -2.90 -3.95 14.39
CA SER A 3 -2.15 -2.92 13.67
C SER A 3 -2.63 -2.89 12.21
N ARG A 4 -3.66 -2.08 11.97
CA ARG A 4 -4.47 -2.10 10.75
C ARG A 4 -4.07 -1.00 9.77
N ALA A 5 -3.82 -1.36 8.54
CA ALA A 5 -3.63 -0.43 7.43
C ALA A 5 -4.28 -0.96 6.15
N ALA A 6 -4.53 -0.06 5.21
CA ALA A 6 -4.86 -0.42 3.84
C ALA A 6 -3.92 0.27 2.87
N VAL A 7 -3.48 -0.44 1.83
CA VAL A 7 -2.67 0.12 0.74
C VAL A 7 -3.49 0.06 -0.55
N VAL A 8 -3.54 1.16 -1.29
CA VAL A 8 -4.23 1.26 -2.59
C VAL A 8 -3.25 1.82 -3.60
N PHE A 9 -3.08 1.15 -4.74
CA PHE A 9 -2.29 1.67 -5.85
C PHE A 9 -3.17 2.47 -6.79
N VAL A 10 -2.66 3.63 -7.25
CA VAL A 10 -3.42 4.58 -8.07
C VAL A 10 -2.66 5.06 -9.30
N ASP A 11 -3.38 5.29 -10.40
CA ASP A 11 -2.90 5.96 -11.63
C ASP A 11 -4.04 6.77 -12.27
N GLY A 12 -4.07 8.08 -12.01
CA GLY A 12 -5.21 8.93 -12.39
C GLY A 12 -6.51 8.41 -11.76
N ASP A 13 -7.49 8.09 -12.59
CA ASP A 13 -8.79 7.56 -12.16
C ASP A 13 -8.78 6.04 -11.90
N LYS A 14 -7.66 5.35 -12.15
CA LYS A 14 -7.53 3.91 -11.90
C LYS A 14 -7.10 3.65 -10.46
N THR A 15 -7.76 2.70 -9.82
CA THR A 15 -7.43 2.23 -8.47
C THR A 15 -7.34 0.71 -8.45
N SER A 16 -6.41 0.18 -7.65
CA SER A 16 -6.40 -1.24 -7.30
C SER A 16 -7.44 -1.54 -6.22
N PRO A 17 -7.75 -2.82 -5.94
CA PRO A 17 -8.32 -3.20 -4.64
C PRO A 17 -7.46 -2.69 -3.48
N GLY A 18 -8.07 -2.54 -2.31
CA GLY A 18 -7.33 -2.23 -1.08
C GLY A 18 -6.65 -3.49 -0.54
N ILE A 19 -5.35 -3.41 -0.32
CA ILE A 19 -4.57 -4.46 0.36
C ILE A 19 -4.63 -4.18 1.85
N TYR A 20 -5.40 -4.99 2.58
CA TYR A 20 -5.62 -4.87 4.01
C TYR A 20 -4.55 -5.63 4.80
N LEU A 21 -3.93 -4.96 5.76
CA LEU A 21 -3.02 -5.52 6.76
C LEU A 21 -3.69 -5.45 8.13
N HIS A 22 -3.78 -6.57 8.85
CA HIS A 22 -4.43 -6.61 10.18
C HIS A 22 -3.43 -6.41 11.34
N TRP A 23 -2.19 -6.90 11.21
CA TRP A 23 -1.19 -6.93 12.28
C TRP A 23 0.13 -6.23 11.93
N ASP A 24 0.27 -5.75 10.70
CA ASP A 24 1.50 -5.21 10.13
C ASP A 24 1.33 -3.79 9.57
N GLY A 25 0.26 -3.08 9.95
CA GLY A 25 -0.03 -1.74 9.47
C GLY A 25 1.05 -0.70 9.80
N HIS A 26 1.78 -0.89 10.90
CA HIS A 26 2.94 -0.05 11.25
C HIS A 26 4.13 -0.24 10.30
N GLN A 27 4.18 -1.35 9.55
CA GLN A 27 5.29 -1.70 8.66
C GLN A 27 5.08 -1.24 7.21
N VAL A 28 3.95 -0.60 6.88
CA VAL A 28 3.58 -0.28 5.48
C VAL A 28 4.70 0.41 4.71
N GLN A 29 5.37 1.40 5.31
CA GLN A 29 6.45 2.10 4.62
C GLN A 29 7.61 1.16 4.26
N GLY A 30 8.09 0.35 5.22
CA GLY A 30 9.17 -0.60 4.96
C GLY A 30 8.79 -1.68 3.95
N LEU A 31 7.55 -2.18 4.02
CA LEU A 31 7.01 -3.13 3.04
C LEU A 31 6.93 -2.52 1.63
N LEU A 32 6.53 -1.24 1.52
CA LEU A 32 6.50 -0.53 0.24
C LEU A 32 7.91 -0.33 -0.33
N GLU A 33 8.87 0.06 0.50
CA GLU A 33 10.27 0.23 0.11
C GLU A 33 10.89 -1.08 -0.36
N GLU A 34 10.56 -2.20 0.29
CA GLU A 34 11.01 -3.52 -0.10
C GLU A 34 10.32 -4.03 -1.37
N ALA A 35 9.03 -3.76 -1.53
CA ALA A 35 8.27 -4.18 -2.68
C ALA A 35 8.61 -3.37 -3.93
N LEU A 36 9.11 -2.14 -3.78
CA LEU A 36 9.37 -1.18 -4.84
C LEU A 36 10.13 -1.74 -6.06
N PRO A 37 11.20 -2.55 -5.89
CA PRO A 37 11.91 -3.18 -7.02
C PRO A 37 11.09 -4.23 -7.77
N ARG A 38 9.99 -4.67 -7.18
CA ARG A 38 9.09 -5.62 -7.79
C ARG A 38 7.89 -4.90 -8.39
N LEU A 39 7.50 -3.70 -7.99
CA LEU A 39 6.28 -3.05 -8.51
C LEU A 39 6.34 -2.74 -10.01
N ARG A 40 5.17 -2.47 -10.62
CA ARG A 40 5.05 -2.19 -12.06
C ARG A 40 4.59 -0.75 -12.29
N ARG A 41 5.46 0.05 -12.92
CA ARG A 41 5.14 1.44 -13.23
C ARG A 41 3.93 1.52 -14.15
N GLY A 42 2.98 2.40 -13.82
CA GLY A 42 1.77 2.65 -14.63
C GLY A 42 0.72 1.53 -14.62
N ASP A 43 0.89 0.49 -13.81
CA ASP A 43 -0.09 -0.60 -13.67
C ASP A 43 -0.44 -0.83 -12.18
N VAL A 44 -1.64 -0.38 -11.81
CA VAL A 44 -2.15 -0.48 -10.44
C VAL A 44 -2.47 -1.92 -10.03
N GLY A 45 -2.98 -2.74 -10.97
CA GLY A 45 -3.36 -4.12 -10.68
C GLY A 45 -2.14 -5.00 -10.50
N TYR A 46 -1.15 -4.85 -11.38
CA TYR A 46 0.11 -5.58 -11.30
C TYR A 46 0.91 -5.17 -10.06
N SER A 47 0.95 -3.87 -9.73
CA SER A 47 1.60 -3.39 -8.50
C SER A 47 0.93 -3.93 -7.24
N ALA A 48 -0.41 -3.93 -7.19
CA ALA A 48 -1.15 -4.52 -6.08
C ALA A 48 -0.84 -6.01 -5.90
N ALA A 49 -0.89 -6.79 -6.99
CA ALA A 49 -0.59 -8.22 -6.95
C ALA A 49 0.84 -8.50 -6.44
N ARG A 50 1.84 -7.74 -6.92
CA ARG A 50 3.23 -7.91 -6.51
C ARG A 50 3.49 -7.46 -5.07
N PHE A 51 2.83 -6.40 -4.61
CA PHE A 51 2.86 -5.99 -3.21
C PHE A 51 2.27 -7.06 -2.30
N CYS A 52 1.11 -7.64 -2.65
CA CYS A 52 0.55 -8.79 -1.91
C CYS A 52 1.54 -9.96 -1.82
N GLY A 53 2.25 -10.26 -2.91
CA GLY A 53 3.29 -11.29 -2.91
C GLY A 53 4.40 -11.02 -1.89
N VAL A 54 4.91 -9.78 -1.84
CA VAL A 54 5.92 -9.37 -0.84
C VAL A 54 5.37 -9.44 0.58
N CYS A 55 4.12 -8.99 0.79
CA CYS A 55 3.48 -9.13 2.10
C CYS A 55 3.35 -10.61 2.52
N HIS A 56 2.99 -11.51 1.61
CA HIS A 56 2.92 -12.95 1.89
C HIS A 56 4.29 -13.59 2.19
N GLU A 57 5.37 -13.09 1.60
CA GLU A 57 6.73 -13.54 1.91
C GLU A 57 7.18 -13.09 3.31
N ARG A 58 6.66 -11.96 3.80
CA ARG A 58 7.12 -11.31 5.05
C ARG A 58 6.24 -11.57 6.26
N ILE A 59 4.93 -11.72 6.06
CA ILE A 59 3.97 -11.88 7.14
C ILE A 59 3.93 -13.35 7.56
N SER A 60 4.49 -13.65 8.74
CA SER A 60 4.48 -15.00 9.29
C SER A 60 3.06 -15.54 9.43
N GLY A 61 2.83 -16.76 8.95
CA GLY A 61 1.54 -17.46 9.02
C GLY A 61 0.46 -16.96 8.05
N ASN A 62 0.66 -15.86 7.33
CA ASN A 62 -0.25 -15.37 6.26
C ASN A 62 -1.71 -15.08 6.65
N LEU A 63 -2.07 -15.10 7.94
CA LEU A 63 -3.44 -14.86 8.41
C LEU A 63 -3.80 -13.36 8.55
N SER A 64 -2.88 -12.46 8.20
CA SER A 64 -2.92 -11.03 8.52
C SER A 64 -3.05 -10.12 7.28
N LEU A 65 -3.34 -10.69 6.11
CA LEU A 65 -3.40 -10.02 4.81
C LEU A 65 -4.72 -10.34 4.11
N GLY A 66 -5.34 -9.35 3.48
CA GLY A 66 -6.56 -9.55 2.70
C GLY A 66 -6.76 -8.52 1.60
N LEU A 67 -7.74 -8.77 0.73
CA LEU A 67 -8.21 -7.81 -0.26
C LEU A 67 -9.58 -7.29 0.14
N ILE A 68 -9.76 -5.98 0.05
CA ILE A 68 -11.02 -5.28 0.30
C ILE A 68 -11.34 -4.35 -0.87
N ALA A 69 -12.59 -3.87 -0.93
CA ALA A 69 -12.90 -2.72 -1.77
C ALA A 69 -11.95 -1.57 -1.41
N PRO A 70 -11.44 -0.80 -2.40
CA PRO A 70 -10.52 0.30 -2.11
C PRO A 70 -11.21 1.26 -1.14
N PRO A 71 -10.68 1.41 0.10
CA PRO A 71 -11.27 2.32 1.06
C PRO A 71 -11.17 3.76 0.54
N SER A 72 -12.07 4.61 1.00
CA SER A 72 -11.96 6.05 0.85
C SER A 72 -10.92 6.61 1.81
N ARG A 73 -10.50 7.85 1.58
CA ARG A 73 -9.57 8.57 2.47
C ARG A 73 -10.18 8.78 3.86
N ASP A 74 -11.51 8.94 3.88
CA ASP A 74 -12.30 9.20 5.09
C ASP A 74 -12.48 7.92 5.93
N ASP A 75 -12.27 6.73 5.35
CA ASP A 75 -12.29 5.45 6.09
C ASP A 75 -11.05 5.23 6.97
N SER A 76 -10.14 6.19 7.04
CA SER A 76 -8.88 6.05 7.80
C SER A 76 -9.09 5.80 9.31
N ASP A 77 -10.23 6.17 9.87
CA ASP A 77 -10.57 5.88 11.28
C ASP A 77 -10.79 4.38 11.55
N VAL A 78 -11.06 3.59 10.52
CA VAL A 78 -11.17 2.12 10.61
C VAL A 78 -9.79 1.45 10.67
N PHE A 79 -8.76 2.13 10.17
CA PHE A 79 -7.38 1.65 10.06
C PHE A 79 -6.46 2.49 10.95
N ASN A 80 -6.11 2.01 12.14
CA ASN A 80 -5.31 2.79 13.11
C ASN A 80 -3.88 3.17 12.64
N HIS A 81 -3.37 2.63 11.51
CA HIS A 81 -2.17 3.12 10.83
C HIS A 81 -2.43 3.86 9.51
N GLY A 82 -3.69 3.95 9.11
CA GLY A 82 -4.18 4.73 7.99
C GLY A 82 -4.41 3.96 6.71
N VAL A 83 -4.84 4.71 5.71
CA VAL A 83 -4.97 4.28 4.32
C VAL A 83 -3.86 4.94 3.52
N PHE A 84 -3.14 4.17 2.72
CA PHE A 84 -1.98 4.61 1.95
C PHE A 84 -2.31 4.52 0.47
N TYR A 85 -2.32 5.66 -0.21
CA TYR A 85 -2.47 5.72 -1.67
C TYR A 85 -1.09 5.88 -2.31
N VAL A 86 -0.72 4.91 -3.15
CA VAL A 86 0.59 4.85 -3.80
C VAL A 86 0.42 5.11 -5.28
N ASN A 87 0.93 6.24 -5.76
CA ASN A 87 0.88 6.56 -7.17
C ASN A 87 1.91 5.71 -7.95
N VAL A 88 1.48 4.87 -8.88
CA VAL A 88 2.38 3.94 -9.60
C VAL A 88 3.19 4.60 -10.72
N ARG A 89 3.00 5.90 -11.00
CA ARG A 89 3.82 6.65 -11.97
C ARG A 89 4.90 7.47 -11.29
N THR A 90 4.55 8.06 -10.14
CA THR A 90 5.41 8.98 -9.40
C THR A 90 6.03 8.34 -8.17
N TRP A 91 5.49 7.22 -7.68
CA TRP A 91 5.87 6.56 -6.42
C TRP A 91 5.72 7.44 -5.17
N GLU A 92 4.94 8.51 -5.30
CA GLU A 92 4.49 9.31 -4.18
C GLU A 92 3.44 8.53 -3.39
N VAL A 93 3.54 8.61 -2.06
CA VAL A 93 2.62 7.97 -1.14
C VAL A 93 1.90 9.05 -0.34
N GLU A 94 0.58 8.97 -0.36
CA GLU A 94 -0.30 9.75 0.49
C GLU A 94 -0.85 8.84 1.60
N ALA A 95 -0.43 9.09 2.84
CA ALA A 95 -0.90 8.37 4.02
C ALA A 95 -1.97 9.19 4.75
N CYS A 96 -3.22 8.74 4.67
CA CYS A 96 -4.38 9.31 5.35
C CYS A 96 -4.56 8.65 6.72
N ARG A 97 -4.50 9.43 7.80
CA ARG A 97 -4.57 8.97 9.20
C ARG A 97 -5.47 9.91 10.00
N GLY A 98 -6.74 9.54 10.16
CA GLY A 98 -7.76 10.45 10.69
C GLY A 98 -7.77 11.75 9.89
N ASN A 99 -7.67 12.89 10.58
CA ASN A 99 -7.64 14.21 9.96
C ASN A 99 -6.27 14.63 9.40
N SER A 100 -5.26 13.74 9.42
CA SER A 100 -3.91 14.05 8.95
C SER A 100 -3.62 13.38 7.61
N ILE A 101 -2.99 14.12 6.70
CA ILE A 101 -2.44 13.59 5.45
C ILE A 101 -0.94 13.82 5.47
N ILE A 102 -0.17 12.74 5.40
CA ILE A 102 1.28 12.77 5.31
C ILE A 102 1.68 12.31 3.91
N ARG A 103 2.53 13.08 3.22
CA ARG A 103 3.06 12.72 1.91
C ARG A 103 4.54 12.42 1.99
N PHE A 104 4.97 11.34 1.35
CA PHE A 104 6.37 10.99 1.23
C PHE A 104 6.65 10.31 -0.12
N GLN A 105 7.92 10.31 -0.50
CA GLN A 105 8.37 9.83 -1.80
C GLN A 105 9.17 8.53 -1.62
N LEU A 106 8.76 7.47 -2.29
CA LEU A 106 9.56 6.25 -2.37
C LEU A 106 10.75 6.44 -3.33
N ASP A 107 11.85 5.75 -3.06
CA ASP A 107 13.09 5.83 -3.83
C ASP A 107 12.95 5.22 -5.23
N LYS A 108 12.67 6.07 -6.22
CA LYS A 108 12.39 5.68 -7.61
C LYS A 108 13.55 4.93 -8.27
N SER A 109 14.79 5.11 -7.79
CA SER A 109 15.96 4.42 -8.35
C SER A 109 15.89 2.90 -8.22
N LYS A 110 15.04 2.40 -7.31
CA LYS A 110 14.86 0.99 -7.04
C LYS A 110 13.87 0.31 -7.99
N VAL A 111 13.08 1.05 -8.77
CA VAL A 111 12.05 0.48 -9.63
C VAL A 111 12.67 0.05 -10.97
N PRO A 112 12.46 -1.19 -11.43
CA PRO A 112 12.95 -1.61 -12.74
C PRO A 112 12.35 -0.72 -13.83
N GLU A 113 13.16 -0.33 -14.81
CA GLU A 113 12.69 0.21 -16.08
C GLU A 113 12.03 -0.93 -16.87
N GLY A 114 10.84 -1.31 -16.44
CA GLY A 114 10.04 -2.38 -17.04
C GLY A 114 9.11 -1.88 -18.14
#